data_AF-A0A1R4HGR2-F1
#
_entry.id   AF-A0A1R4HGR2-F1
#
_cell.length_a   1.000
_cell.length_b   1.000
_cell.length_c   1.000
_cell.angle_alpha   90.00
_cell.angle_beta   90.00
_cell.angle_gamma   90.00
#
_symmetry.space_group_name_H-M   'P 1'
#
loop_
_entity.id
_entity.type
_entity.pdbx_description
1 polymer ?
#
loop_
_entity_poly.entity_id
_entity_poly.type
_entity_poly.pdbx_seq_one_letter_code
_entity_poly.pdbx_strand_id
1 'polypeptide(L)'
;MQFYQDCNALENELYDSYPNNVSFKDGLAISYQNLGNIYAALAQLDQALQFYQDYNALEKQLYESYPTNVEFKNNLAISYGKLGSTHAALGNFDQVLQFFQDSNALEKQLHESYPNNVSFKNGLALSYQYLGYGYEGLENIDQAIQYYQQSQTLLVQLVKDFPTYVEFKKNLAWVESKLTSFMDE
;
A
#
# COMPACT_ATOMS: atom_id res chain seq x y z
N MET A 1 -2.83 15.65 -15.50
CA MET A 1 -4.00 14.78 -15.72
C MET A 1 -3.99 14.21 -17.13
N GLN A 2 -4.14 15.04 -18.18
CA GLN A 2 -4.18 14.57 -19.59
C GLN A 2 -3.03 13.63 -19.97
N PHE A 3 -1.78 13.99 -19.65
CA PHE A 3 -0.61 13.14 -19.93
C PHE A 3 -0.75 11.71 -19.38
N TYR A 4 -1.23 11.54 -18.14
CA TYR A 4 -1.40 10.22 -17.53
C TYR A 4 -2.57 9.45 -18.15
N GLN A 5 -3.62 10.14 -18.58
CA GLN A 5 -4.74 9.52 -19.29
C GLN A 5 -4.31 9.04 -20.67
N ASP A 6 -3.50 9.81 -21.39
CA ASP A 6 -2.94 9.44 -22.70
C ASP A 6 -1.99 8.24 -22.56
N CYS A 7 -1.10 8.25 -21.56
CA CYS A 7 -0.24 7.09 -21.25
C CYS A 7 -1.07 5.84 -20.93
N ASN A 8 -2.10 5.97 -20.10
CA ASN A 8 -2.99 4.86 -19.79
C ASN A 8 -3.73 4.33 -21.02
N ALA A 9 -4.20 5.19 -21.92
CA ALA A 9 -4.83 4.76 -23.16
C ALA A 9 -3.87 3.93 -24.03
N LEU A 10 -2.61 4.37 -24.14
CA LEU A 10 -1.58 3.64 -24.88
C LEU A 10 -1.25 2.28 -24.24
N GLU A 11 -1.09 2.22 -22.91
CA GLU A 11 -0.83 0.96 -22.20
C GLU A 11 -2.00 -0.03 -22.36
N ASN A 12 -3.25 0.47 -22.36
CA ASN A 12 -4.42 -0.37 -22.66
C ASN A 12 -4.36 -0.93 -24.08
N GLU A 13 -4.07 -0.10 -25.09
CA GLU A 13 -3.97 -0.55 -26.49
C GLU A 13 -2.86 -1.60 -26.68
N LEU A 14 -1.72 -1.40 -26.01
CA LEU A 14 -0.61 -2.37 -26.02
C LEU A 14 -1.00 -3.68 -25.36
N TYR A 15 -1.66 -3.63 -24.20
CA TYR A 15 -2.11 -4.83 -23.51
C TYR A 15 -3.18 -5.58 -24.31
N ASP A 16 -4.17 -4.88 -24.88
CA ASP A 16 -5.22 -5.49 -25.70
C ASP A 16 -4.65 -6.15 -26.97
N SER A 17 -3.63 -5.54 -27.57
CA SER A 17 -2.95 -6.09 -28.75
C SER A 17 -2.07 -7.31 -28.41
N TYR A 18 -1.55 -7.37 -27.18
CA TYR A 18 -0.61 -8.41 -26.75
C TYR A 18 -0.89 -8.86 -25.29
N PRO A 19 -2.02 -9.52 -25.02
CA PRO A 19 -2.49 -9.77 -23.65
C PRO A 19 -1.61 -10.75 -22.85
N ASN A 20 -0.76 -11.52 -23.54
CA ASN A 20 0.20 -12.44 -22.92
C ASN A 20 1.57 -11.79 -22.68
N ASN A 21 1.78 -10.54 -23.08
CA ASN A 21 3.02 -9.82 -22.81
C ASN A 21 3.01 -9.30 -21.38
N VAL A 22 3.89 -9.86 -20.56
CA VAL A 22 4.02 -9.54 -19.13
C VAL A 22 4.37 -8.07 -18.92
N SER A 23 5.26 -7.50 -19.74
CA SER A 23 5.71 -6.12 -19.60
C SER A 23 4.61 -5.10 -19.91
N PHE A 24 3.75 -5.37 -20.89
CA PHE A 24 2.61 -4.48 -21.17
C PHE A 24 1.53 -4.59 -20.11
N LYS A 25 1.32 -5.79 -19.54
CA LYS A 25 0.42 -5.97 -18.41
C LYS A 25 0.89 -5.21 -17.16
N ASP A 26 2.18 -5.32 -16.86
CA ASP A 26 2.82 -4.62 -15.74
C ASP A 26 2.81 -3.10 -15.96
N GLY A 27 3.12 -2.64 -17.18
CA GLY A 27 3.02 -1.23 -17.58
C GLY A 27 1.61 -0.66 -17.39
N LEU A 28 0.58 -1.41 -17.79
CA LEU A 28 -0.81 -1.04 -17.58
C LEU A 28 -1.18 -0.98 -16.09
N ALA A 29 -0.75 -1.96 -15.29
CA ALA A 29 -0.97 -1.96 -13.85
C ALA A 29 -0.37 -0.71 -13.18
N ILE A 30 0.88 -0.37 -13.50
CA ILE A 30 1.56 0.83 -13.01
C ILE A 30 0.82 2.11 -13.44
N SER A 31 0.29 2.14 -14.66
CA SER A 31 -0.50 3.27 -15.16
C SER A 31 -1.79 3.48 -14.36
N TYR A 32 -2.52 2.40 -14.06
CA TYR A 32 -3.68 2.45 -13.17
C TYR A 32 -3.32 2.92 -11.76
N GLN A 33 -2.21 2.43 -11.18
CA GLN A 33 -1.74 2.89 -9.88
C GLN A 33 -1.51 4.41 -9.87
N ASN A 34 -0.88 4.94 -10.92
CA ASN A 34 -0.59 6.37 -11.05
C ASN A 34 -1.87 7.21 -11.16
N LEU A 35 -2.84 6.77 -11.99
CA LEU A 35 -4.13 7.44 -12.08
C LEU A 35 -4.87 7.39 -10.73
N GLY A 36 -4.90 6.25 -10.06
CA GLY A 36 -5.47 6.12 -8.73
C GLY A 36 -4.84 7.09 -7.72
N ASN A 37 -3.51 7.22 -7.72
CA ASN A 37 -2.80 8.20 -6.88
C ASN A 37 -3.19 9.65 -7.19
N ILE A 38 -3.35 10.00 -8.47
CA ILE A 38 -3.76 11.35 -8.88
C ILE A 38 -5.19 11.63 -8.42
N TYR A 39 -6.13 10.71 -8.65
CA TYR A 39 -7.52 10.88 -8.22
C TYR A 39 -7.65 10.94 -6.69
N ALA A 40 -6.89 10.13 -5.95
CA ALA A 40 -6.85 10.19 -4.49
C ALA A 40 -6.32 11.55 -3.99
N ALA A 41 -5.28 12.09 -4.62
CA ALA A 41 -4.73 13.41 -4.29
C ALA A 41 -5.72 14.56 -4.60
N LEU A 42 -6.64 14.35 -5.54
CA LEU A 42 -7.75 15.28 -5.85
C LEU A 42 -8.99 15.04 -4.98
N ALA A 43 -8.92 14.16 -3.97
CA ALA A 43 -10.04 13.73 -3.14
C ALA A 43 -11.20 13.10 -3.93
N GLN A 44 -10.94 12.61 -5.13
CA GLN A 44 -11.90 11.92 -5.99
C GLN A 44 -11.83 10.42 -5.71
N LEU A 45 -12.35 10.02 -4.55
CA LEU A 45 -12.14 8.69 -3.97
C LEU A 45 -12.80 7.56 -4.77
N ASP A 46 -13.96 7.79 -5.38
CA ASP A 46 -14.63 6.77 -6.21
C ASP A 46 -13.83 6.44 -7.47
N GLN A 47 -13.29 7.47 -8.15
CA GLN A 47 -12.39 7.24 -9.28
C GLN A 47 -11.09 6.58 -8.85
N ALA A 48 -10.51 7.00 -7.72
CA ALA A 48 -9.31 6.37 -7.19
C ALA A 48 -9.54 4.89 -6.88
N LEU A 49 -10.70 4.55 -6.30
CA LEU A 49 -11.09 3.18 -5.99
C LEU A 49 -11.15 2.33 -7.26
N GLN A 50 -11.79 2.81 -8.32
CA GLN A 50 -11.87 2.07 -9.58
C GLN A 50 -10.47 1.76 -10.13
N PHE A 51 -9.59 2.75 -10.22
CA PHE A 51 -8.22 2.53 -10.71
C PHE A 51 -7.39 1.61 -9.82
N TYR A 52 -7.57 1.67 -8.50
CA TYR A 52 -6.88 0.75 -7.59
C TYR A 52 -7.44 -0.67 -7.66
N GLN A 53 -8.72 -0.86 -7.98
CA GLN A 53 -9.30 -2.18 -8.25
C GLN A 53 -8.72 -2.78 -9.53
N ASP A 54 -8.62 -1.99 -10.60
CA ASP A 54 -8.03 -2.43 -11.87
C ASP A 54 -6.53 -2.76 -11.70
N TYR A 55 -5.80 -1.92 -10.96
CA TYR A 55 -4.42 -2.18 -10.56
C TYR A 55 -4.27 -3.51 -9.78
N ASN A 56 -5.07 -3.71 -8.73
CA ASN A 56 -5.03 -4.94 -7.92
C ASN A 56 -5.34 -6.18 -8.76
N ALA A 57 -6.32 -6.11 -9.66
CA ALA A 57 -6.69 -7.23 -10.52
C ALA A 57 -5.53 -7.67 -11.42
N LEU A 58 -4.79 -6.74 -12.01
CA LEU A 58 -3.62 -7.07 -12.85
C LEU A 58 -2.46 -7.61 -12.02
N GLU A 59 -2.14 -6.99 -10.89
CA GLU A 59 -1.06 -7.44 -10.01
C GLU A 59 -1.32 -8.82 -9.41
N LYS A 60 -2.57 -9.13 -9.09
CA LYS A 60 -2.96 -10.46 -8.63
C LYS A 60 -2.66 -11.50 -9.71
N GLN A 61 -3.05 -11.23 -10.95
CA GLN A 61 -2.79 -12.15 -12.07
C GLN A 61 -1.29 -12.28 -12.38
N LEU A 62 -0.51 -11.19 -12.26
CA LEU A 62 0.95 -11.21 -12.42
C LEU A 62 1.60 -12.06 -11.34
N TYR A 63 1.22 -11.88 -10.08
CA TYR A 63 1.73 -12.66 -8.96
C TYR A 63 1.34 -14.14 -9.06
N GLU A 64 0.10 -14.47 -9.43
CA GLU A 64 -0.35 -15.85 -9.65
C GLU A 64 0.45 -16.55 -10.76
N SER A 65 0.80 -15.83 -11.82
CA SER A 65 1.59 -16.36 -12.94
C SER A 65 3.08 -16.48 -12.59
N TYR A 66 3.59 -15.62 -11.72
CA TYR A 66 5.00 -15.53 -11.35
C TYR A 66 5.18 -15.37 -9.83
N PRO A 67 4.82 -16.38 -9.01
CA PRO A 67 4.75 -16.26 -7.55
C PRO A 67 6.10 -16.05 -6.86
N THR A 68 7.21 -16.31 -7.56
CA THR A 68 8.57 -16.07 -7.07
C THR A 68 9.10 -14.69 -7.48
N ASN A 69 8.36 -13.92 -8.28
CA ASN A 69 8.76 -12.56 -8.63
C ASN A 69 8.49 -11.64 -7.44
N VAL A 70 9.57 -11.06 -6.92
CA VAL A 70 9.56 -10.19 -5.74
C VAL A 70 8.83 -8.87 -6.01
N GLU A 71 8.94 -8.34 -7.23
CA GLU A 71 8.33 -7.07 -7.62
C GLU A 71 6.81 -7.19 -7.69
N PHE A 72 6.29 -8.22 -8.38
CA PHE A 72 4.84 -8.45 -8.43
C PHE A 72 4.23 -8.74 -7.05
N LYS A 73 4.97 -9.44 -6.19
CA LYS A 73 4.54 -9.63 -4.80
C LYS A 73 4.44 -8.30 -4.04
N ASN A 74 5.44 -7.43 -4.20
CA ASN A 74 5.47 -6.11 -3.58
C ASN A 74 4.37 -5.21 -4.13
N ASN A 75 4.15 -5.19 -5.44
CA ASN A 75 3.10 -4.41 -6.06
C ASN A 75 1.70 -4.90 -5.65
N LEU A 76 1.49 -6.21 -5.55
CA LEU A 76 0.25 -6.78 -5.00
C LEU A 76 0.03 -6.32 -3.55
N ALA A 77 1.07 -6.35 -2.71
CA ALA A 77 0.99 -5.86 -1.33
C ALA A 77 0.60 -4.37 -1.25
N ILE A 78 1.21 -3.54 -2.10
CA ILE A 78 0.90 -2.11 -2.22
C ILE A 78 -0.55 -1.91 -2.68
N SER A 79 -1.02 -2.68 -3.66
CA SER A 79 -2.39 -2.57 -4.19
C SER A 79 -3.45 -2.81 -3.11
N TYR A 80 -3.24 -3.79 -2.24
CA TYR A 80 -4.12 -4.03 -1.09
C TYR A 80 -4.09 -2.86 -0.10
N GLY A 81 -2.92 -2.30 0.20
CA GLY A 81 -2.81 -1.11 1.06
C GLY A 81 -3.56 0.10 0.51
N LYS A 82 -3.51 0.32 -0.82
CA LYS A 82 -4.26 1.38 -1.50
C LYS A 82 -5.76 1.16 -1.42
N LEU A 83 -6.25 -0.05 -1.73
CA LEU A 83 -7.66 -0.39 -1.61
C LEU A 83 -8.17 -0.18 -0.17
N GLY A 84 -7.48 -0.74 0.82
CA GLY A 84 -7.87 -0.58 2.22
C GLY A 84 -7.90 0.89 2.66
N SER A 85 -6.91 1.69 2.24
CA SER A 85 -6.86 3.12 2.57
C SER A 85 -8.01 3.91 1.92
N THR A 86 -8.33 3.61 0.65
CA THR A 86 -9.44 4.26 -0.05
C THR A 86 -10.79 3.85 0.53
N HIS A 87 -10.98 2.58 0.87
CA HIS A 87 -12.19 2.12 1.55
C HIS A 87 -12.36 2.77 2.92
N ALA A 88 -11.29 2.90 3.70
CA ALA A 88 -11.34 3.58 4.99
C ALA A 88 -11.69 5.06 4.86
N ALA A 89 -11.13 5.76 3.86
CA ALA A 89 -11.46 7.15 3.56
C ALA A 89 -12.93 7.34 3.11
N LEU A 90 -13.55 6.30 2.53
CA LEU A 90 -14.97 6.25 2.19
C LEU A 90 -15.87 5.81 3.37
N GLY A 91 -15.29 5.43 4.52
CA GLY A 91 -16.03 4.94 5.69
C GLY A 91 -16.44 3.46 5.63
N ASN A 92 -15.93 2.70 4.67
CA ASN A 92 -16.29 1.30 4.43
C ASN A 92 -15.46 0.32 5.27
N PHE A 93 -15.47 0.46 6.60
CA PHE A 93 -14.57 -0.27 7.50
C PHE A 93 -14.74 -1.79 7.50
N ASP A 94 -15.90 -2.32 7.13
CA ASP A 94 -16.16 -3.77 7.04
C ASP A 94 -15.18 -4.50 6.11
N GLN A 95 -14.62 -3.82 5.10
CA GLN A 95 -13.71 -4.40 4.11
C GLN A 95 -12.24 -4.01 4.33
N VAL A 96 -11.98 -3.01 5.18
CA VAL A 96 -10.65 -2.40 5.36
C VAL A 96 -9.65 -3.38 5.96
N LEU A 97 -10.06 -4.13 7.00
CA LEU A 97 -9.16 -5.06 7.69
C LEU A 97 -8.67 -6.16 6.75
N GLN A 98 -9.52 -6.72 5.90
CA GLN A 98 -9.11 -7.80 5.00
C GLN A 98 -7.99 -7.32 4.06
N PHE A 99 -8.16 -6.15 3.44
CA PHE A 99 -7.13 -5.57 2.58
C PHE A 99 -5.83 -5.27 3.33
N PHE A 100 -5.92 -4.72 4.54
CA PHE A 100 -4.72 -4.42 5.33
C PHE A 100 -4.01 -5.68 5.83
N GLN A 101 -4.75 -6.75 6.15
CA GLN A 101 -4.18 -8.06 6.50
C GLN A 101 -3.49 -8.70 5.31
N ASP A 102 -4.08 -8.65 4.11
CA ASP A 102 -3.49 -9.19 2.90
C ASP A 102 -2.21 -8.43 2.51
N SER A 103 -2.22 -7.10 2.64
CA SER A 103 -1.02 -6.26 2.47
C SER A 103 0.07 -6.64 3.47
N ASN A 104 -0.25 -6.71 4.77
CA ASN A 104 0.71 -7.04 5.82
C ASN A 104 1.31 -8.44 5.66
N ALA A 105 0.51 -9.43 5.26
CA ALA A 105 0.99 -10.79 5.04
C ALA A 105 2.09 -10.84 3.97
N LEU A 106 1.91 -10.13 2.85
CA LEU A 106 2.89 -10.08 1.77
C LEU A 106 4.13 -9.27 2.16
N GLU A 107 3.95 -8.10 2.78
CA GLU A 107 5.05 -7.25 3.26
C GLU A 107 5.91 -7.96 4.30
N LYS A 108 5.29 -8.71 5.22
CA LYS A 108 6.00 -9.50 6.23
C LYS A 108 6.87 -10.56 5.57
N GLN A 109 6.33 -11.30 4.60
CA GLN A 109 7.10 -12.32 3.88
C GLN A 109 8.24 -11.70 3.05
N LEU A 110 8.04 -10.51 2.47
CA LEU A 110 9.09 -9.77 1.76
C LEU A 110 10.21 -9.37 2.71
N HIS A 111 9.88 -8.80 3.87
CA HIS A 111 10.87 -8.42 4.88
C HIS A 111 11.62 -9.64 5.44
N GLU A 112 10.93 -10.74 5.74
CA GLU A 112 11.54 -11.99 6.22
C GLU A 112 12.53 -12.58 5.21
N SER A 113 12.21 -12.51 3.91
CA SER A 113 13.09 -13.00 2.84
C SER A 113 14.28 -12.08 2.59
N TYR A 114 14.13 -10.77 2.86
CA TYR A 114 15.10 -9.74 2.55
C TYR A 114 15.23 -8.73 3.71
N PRO A 115 15.72 -9.15 4.89
CA PRO A 115 15.67 -8.34 6.10
C PRO A 115 16.51 -7.05 6.04
N ASN A 116 17.52 -7.01 5.16
CA ASN A 116 18.38 -5.85 4.94
C ASN A 116 17.85 -4.89 3.86
N ASN A 117 16.75 -5.23 3.18
CA ASN A 117 16.17 -4.35 2.17
C ASN A 117 15.35 -3.25 2.86
N VAL A 118 15.79 -2.02 2.67
CA VAL A 118 15.20 -0.82 3.30
C VAL A 118 13.75 -0.61 2.86
N SER A 119 13.44 -0.84 1.59
CA SER A 119 12.10 -0.67 1.04
C SER A 119 11.10 -1.64 1.65
N PHE A 120 11.46 -2.93 1.79
CA PHE A 120 10.56 -3.93 2.40
C PHE A 120 10.41 -3.74 3.91
N LYS A 121 11.45 -3.25 4.61
CA LYS A 121 11.31 -2.84 6.01
C LYS A 121 10.33 -1.67 6.17
N ASN A 122 10.39 -0.69 5.26
CA ASN A 122 9.44 0.42 5.24
C ASN A 122 8.02 -0.03 4.84
N GLY A 123 7.89 -0.92 3.86
CA GLY A 123 6.60 -1.52 3.47
C GLY A 123 5.93 -2.26 4.62
N LEU A 124 6.68 -3.08 5.36
CA LEU A 124 6.19 -3.73 6.58
C LEU A 124 5.77 -2.71 7.64
N ALA A 125 6.56 -1.67 7.88
CA ALA A 125 6.20 -0.61 8.83
C ALA A 125 4.90 0.11 8.44
N LEU A 126 4.70 0.42 7.15
CA LEU A 126 3.46 1.01 6.64
C LEU A 126 2.27 0.06 6.78
N SER A 127 2.45 -1.23 6.49
CA SER A 127 1.37 -2.21 6.65
C SER A 127 0.88 -2.36 8.10
N TYR A 128 1.78 -2.18 9.08
CA TYR A 128 1.38 -2.10 10.48
C TYR A 128 0.64 -0.80 10.81
N GLN A 129 0.96 0.34 10.18
CA GLN A 129 0.15 1.56 10.33
C GLN A 129 -1.26 1.36 9.79
N TYR A 130 -1.38 0.70 8.64
CA TYR A 130 -2.67 0.37 8.05
C TYR A 130 -3.51 -0.51 8.97
N LEU A 131 -2.95 -1.60 9.51
CA LEU A 131 -3.65 -2.42 10.49
C LEU A 131 -4.04 -1.62 11.74
N GLY A 132 -3.13 -0.80 12.28
CA GLY A 132 -3.43 0.10 13.38
C GLY A 132 -4.62 1.00 13.11
N TYR A 133 -4.65 1.63 11.93
CA TYR A 133 -5.75 2.49 11.50
C TYR A 133 -7.06 1.74 11.27
N GLY A 134 -7.00 0.52 10.72
CA GLY A 134 -8.16 -0.34 10.56
C GLY A 134 -8.80 -0.74 11.89
N TYR A 135 -7.99 -1.13 12.88
CA TYR A 135 -8.49 -1.48 14.22
C TYR A 135 -8.97 -0.25 15.00
N GLU A 136 -8.34 0.91 14.82
CA GLU A 136 -8.81 2.19 15.37
C GLU A 136 -10.22 2.51 14.86
N GLY A 137 -10.46 2.37 13.56
CA GLY A 137 -11.80 2.60 12.96
C GLY A 137 -12.87 1.60 13.41
N LEU A 138 -12.48 0.46 13.96
CA LEU A 138 -13.38 -0.54 14.57
C LEU A 138 -13.46 -0.41 16.10
N GLU A 139 -12.93 0.67 16.67
CA GLU A 139 -12.89 0.93 18.11
C GLU A 139 -12.14 -0.15 18.91
N ASN A 140 -11.28 -0.94 18.26
CA ASN A 140 -10.41 -1.91 18.91
C ASN A 140 -9.03 -1.29 19.21
N ILE A 141 -9.03 -0.41 20.21
CA ILE A 141 -7.88 0.43 20.55
C ILE A 141 -6.66 -0.41 20.98
N ASP A 142 -6.87 -1.51 21.70
CA ASP A 142 -5.79 -2.40 22.14
C ASP A 142 -5.01 -2.98 20.94
N GLN A 143 -5.71 -3.46 19.91
CA GLN A 143 -5.07 -3.93 18.69
C GLN A 143 -4.42 -2.79 17.91
N ALA A 144 -5.08 -1.63 17.84
CA ALA A 144 -4.53 -0.45 17.16
C ALA A 144 -3.16 -0.06 17.74
N ILE A 145 -3.06 0.04 19.08
CA ILE A 145 -1.83 0.35 19.80
C ILE A 145 -0.74 -0.69 19.50
N GLN A 146 -1.07 -1.99 19.53
CA GLN A 146 -0.09 -3.06 19.25
C GLN A 146 0.53 -2.90 17.86
N TYR A 147 -0.28 -2.66 16.83
CA TYR A 147 0.23 -2.49 15.47
C TYR A 147 1.01 -1.18 15.30
N TYR A 148 0.55 -0.07 15.90
CA TYR A 148 1.31 1.17 15.88
C TYR A 148 2.68 1.03 16.56
N GLN A 149 2.78 0.31 17.69
CA GLN A 149 4.06 0.01 18.34
C GLN A 149 5.00 -0.84 17.46
N GLN A 150 4.45 -1.81 16.73
CA GLN A 150 5.23 -2.60 15.76
C GLN A 150 5.77 -1.72 14.62
N SER A 151 4.95 -0.80 14.09
CA SER A 151 5.40 0.17 13.11
C SER A 151 6.50 1.09 13.65
N GLN A 152 6.29 1.65 14.85
CA GLN A 152 7.25 2.53 15.52
C GLN A 152 8.61 1.86 15.66
N THR A 153 8.65 0.59 16.08
CA THR A 153 9.89 -0.18 16.24
C THR A 153 10.72 -0.22 14.96
N LEU A 154 10.08 -0.47 13.82
CA LEU A 154 10.77 -0.51 12.52
C LEU A 154 11.20 0.89 12.05
N LEU A 155 10.34 1.89 12.25
CA LEU A 155 10.60 3.28 11.86
C LEU A 155 11.73 3.92 12.66
N VAL A 156 11.84 3.64 13.97
CA VAL A 156 12.97 4.10 14.80
C VAL A 156 14.29 3.58 14.24
N GLN A 157 14.35 2.32 13.84
CA GLN A 157 15.54 1.76 13.21
C GLN A 157 15.82 2.42 11.85
N LEU A 158 14.81 2.62 11.01
CA LEU A 158 14.95 3.31 9.72
C LEU A 158 15.44 4.76 9.87
N VAL A 159 14.92 5.52 10.83
CA VAL A 159 15.37 6.88 11.12
C VAL A 159 16.79 6.91 11.67
N LYS A 160 17.17 5.93 12.50
CA LYS A 160 18.54 5.78 12.99
C LYS A 160 19.53 5.51 11.87
N ASP A 161 19.19 4.60 10.96
CA ASP A 161 20.07 4.19 9.86
C ASP A 161 20.10 5.23 8.72
N PHE A 162 18.99 5.95 8.50
CA PHE A 162 18.83 6.95 7.43
C PHE A 162 18.31 8.29 7.98
N PRO A 163 19.09 9.01 8.80
CA PRO A 163 18.62 10.18 9.53
C PRO A 163 18.33 11.40 8.64
N THR A 164 18.69 11.38 7.37
CA THR A 164 18.40 12.46 6.41
C THR A 164 17.15 12.17 5.57
N TYR A 165 16.62 10.95 5.61
CA TYR A 165 15.44 10.58 4.82
C TYR A 165 14.17 11.09 5.50
N VAL A 166 13.58 12.14 4.93
CA VAL A 166 12.47 12.90 5.53
C VAL A 166 11.22 12.03 5.74
N GLU A 167 10.94 11.09 4.83
CA GLU A 167 9.71 10.32 4.89
C GLU A 167 9.67 9.37 6.10
N PHE A 168 10.81 8.75 6.48
CA PHE A 168 10.85 7.90 7.68
C PHE A 168 10.56 8.71 8.95
N LYS A 169 11.05 9.96 9.01
CA LYS A 169 10.76 10.84 10.14
C LYS A 169 9.29 11.25 10.20
N LYS A 170 8.68 11.55 9.05
CA LYS A 170 7.25 11.88 8.98
C LYS A 170 6.40 10.71 9.44
N ASN A 171 6.70 9.51 8.93
CA ASN A 171 5.99 8.29 9.32
C ASN A 171 6.16 8.00 10.81
N LEU A 172 7.37 8.14 11.35
CA LEU A 172 7.62 7.95 12.78
C LEU A 172 6.84 8.96 13.63
N ALA A 173 6.90 10.25 13.28
CA ALA A 173 6.19 11.31 13.99
C ALA A 173 4.66 11.12 13.94
N TRP A 174 4.13 10.63 12.81
CA TRP A 174 2.71 10.31 12.69
C TRP A 174 2.32 9.17 13.63
N VAL A 175 3.10 8.08 13.66
CA VAL A 175 2.84 6.95 14.57
C VAL A 175 2.97 7.35 16.04
N GLU A 176 3.97 8.16 16.38
CA GLU A 176 4.15 8.68 17.75
C GLU A 176 2.98 9.57 18.18
N SER A 177 2.45 10.40 17.27
CA SER A 177 1.26 11.21 17.53
C SER A 177 0.04 10.34 17.80
N LYS A 178 -0.14 9.24 17.06
CA LYS A 178 -1.23 8.27 17.27
C LYS A 178 -1.12 7.55 18.60
N LEU A 179 0.07 7.08 18.95
CA LEU A 179 0.29 6.41 20.25
C LEU A 179 0.04 7.37 21.43
N THR A 180 0.47 8.62 21.30
CA THR A 180 0.26 9.64 22.34
C THR A 180 -1.23 9.93 22.53
N SER A 181 -2.03 10.02 21.45
CA SER A 181 -3.46 10.32 21.60
C SER A 181 -4.23 9.26 22.39
N PHE A 182 -3.79 7.99 22.39
CA PHE A 182 -4.43 6.94 23.20
C PHE A 182 -4.00 6.93 24.67
N MET A 183 -2.97 7.70 25.04
CA MET A 183 -2.53 7.83 26.44
C MET A 183 -3.24 8.97 27.17
N ASP A 184 -3.81 9.92 26.43
CA ASP A 184 -4.47 11.11 26.94
C ASP A 184 -6.01 10.95 27.09
N GLU A 185 -6.57 9.81 26.67
CA GLU A 185 -7.99 9.41 26.82
C GLU A 185 -8.22 8.52 28.04
#